data_AF-A0A5C2HLK4-F1
#
_entry.id   AF-A0A5C2HLK4-F1
#
_cell.length_a   1.000
_cell.length_b   1.000
_cell.length_c   1.000
_cell.angle_alpha   90.00
_cell.angle_beta   90.00
_cell.angle_gamma   90.00
#
_symmetry.space_group_name_H-M   'P 1'
#
loop_
_entity.id
_entity.type
_entity.pdbx_description
1 polymer ?
#
loop_
_entity_poly.entity_id
_entity_poly.type
_entity_poly.pdbx_seq_one_letter_code
_entity_poly.pdbx_strand_id
1 'polypeptide(L)'
;MEPVIDEGGVPLQLQRFLTREGLKLNDINLPLDEESGAKIALLARLQSRLHHPDRLELIARRLHRFSREEAAYWLGRTTHFGRDANRWAISGLRVMLAGGSNQDKGIERQLKRLR
;
A
#
# COMPACT_ATOMS: atom_id res chain seq x y z
N MET A 1 -5.98 18.00 -5.66
CA MET A 1 -5.41 17.28 -4.50
C MET A 1 -4.64 18.29 -3.69
N GLU A 2 -4.84 18.31 -2.37
CA GLU A 2 -4.04 19.14 -1.47
C GLU A 2 -2.56 18.67 -1.51
N PRO A 3 -1.59 19.59 -1.42
CA PRO A 3 -0.17 19.25 -1.46
C PRO A 3 0.26 18.50 -0.19
N VAL A 4 0.96 17.37 -0.37
CA VAL A 4 1.56 16.63 0.74
C VAL A 4 2.81 17.37 1.21
N ILE A 5 2.90 17.65 2.51
CA ILE A 5 4.01 18.33 3.17
C ILE A 5 4.79 17.34 4.05
N ASP A 6 6.10 17.57 4.23
CA ASP A 6 6.90 16.85 5.21
C ASP A 6 6.72 17.40 6.65
N GLU A 7 7.43 16.82 7.62
CA GLU A 7 7.39 17.25 9.02
C GLU A 7 7.88 18.70 9.23
N GLY A 8 8.68 19.24 8.31
CA GLY A 8 9.14 20.62 8.29
C GLY A 8 8.21 21.60 7.56
N GLY A 9 7.06 21.13 7.07
CA GLY A 9 6.11 21.94 6.30
C GLY A 9 6.54 22.18 4.85
N VAL A 10 7.56 21.47 4.35
CA VAL A 10 8.03 21.60 2.97
C VAL A 10 7.14 20.77 2.04
N PRO A 11 6.55 21.36 0.99
CA PRO A 11 5.76 20.61 0.02
C PRO A 11 6.62 19.59 -0.73
N LEU A 12 6.27 18.31 -0.63
CA LEU A 12 6.99 17.20 -1.27
C LEU A 12 6.77 17.13 -2.79
N GLN A 13 5.83 17.91 -3.32
CA GLN A 13 5.44 17.93 -4.74
C GLN A 13 5.11 16.54 -5.35
N LEU A 14 4.71 15.57 -4.53
CA LEU A 14 4.43 14.18 -4.94
C LEU A 14 3.41 14.09 -6.09
N GLN A 15 2.50 15.05 -6.18
CA GLN A 15 1.53 15.17 -7.27
C GLN A 15 2.17 15.19 -8.67
N ARG A 16 3.41 15.65 -8.81
CA ARG A 16 4.13 15.66 -10.10
C ARG A 16 4.51 14.25 -10.56
N PHE A 17 4.79 13.37 -9.59
CA PHE A 17 5.19 11.97 -9.85
C PHE A 17 4.00 11.03 -10.00
N LEU A 18 2.83 11.39 -9.45
CA LEU A 18 1.59 10.61 -9.56
C LEU A 18 0.83 10.83 -10.89
N THR A 19 1.54 11.24 -11.95
CA THR A 19 1.03 11.38 -13.31
C THR A 19 1.53 10.23 -14.19
N ARG A 20 0.88 9.98 -15.34
CA ARG A 20 1.30 8.90 -16.26
C ARG A 20 2.70 9.11 -16.84
N GLU A 21 3.17 10.35 -16.87
CA GLU A 21 4.54 10.73 -17.26
C GLU A 21 5.49 10.69 -16.07
N GLY A 22 5.05 11.16 -14.91
CA GLY A 22 5.79 11.08 -13.65
C GLY A 22 6.13 9.66 -13.22
N LEU A 23 5.21 8.71 -13.42
CA LEU A 23 5.42 7.28 -13.13
C LEU A 23 6.31 6.56 -14.14
N LYS A 24 6.61 7.16 -15.30
CA LYS A 24 7.57 6.62 -16.28
C LYS A 24 9.02 6.99 -15.95
N LEU A 25 9.22 7.88 -14.97
CA LEU A 25 10.53 8.31 -14.53
C LEU A 25 11.16 7.19 -13.68
N ASN A 26 11.78 6.22 -14.36
CA ASN A 26 12.41 5.05 -13.73
C ASN A 26 13.69 5.41 -12.95
N ASP A 27 14.27 6.58 -13.20
CA ASP A 27 15.54 7.03 -12.62
C ASP A 27 15.38 8.01 -11.44
N ILE A 28 14.13 8.27 -11.01
CA ILE A 28 13.89 9.18 -9.90
C ILE A 28 14.00 8.43 -8.58
N ASN A 29 15.02 8.80 -7.81
CA ASN A 29 15.08 8.52 -6.39
C ASN A 29 13.97 9.33 -5.71
N LEU A 30 12.75 8.77 -5.64
CA LEU A 30 11.75 9.31 -4.74
C LEU A 30 12.40 9.36 -3.34
N PRO A 31 12.33 10.49 -2.61
CA PRO A 31 12.91 10.60 -1.28
C PRO A 31 12.04 9.83 -0.26
N LEU A 32 11.88 8.53 -0.50
CA LEU A 32 11.20 7.59 0.37
C LEU A 32 12.27 6.86 1.16
N ASP A 33 12.13 6.87 2.48
CA ASP A 33 12.85 5.93 3.32
C ASP A 33 12.44 4.49 2.97
N GLU A 34 13.26 3.52 3.37
CA GLU A 34 13.08 2.11 3.01
C GLU A 34 11.74 1.54 3.51
N GLU A 35 11.27 1.98 4.69
CA GLU A 35 9.99 1.53 5.25
C GLU A 35 8.81 2.07 4.43
N SER A 36 8.81 3.37 4.14
CA SER A 36 7.78 4.00 3.30
C SER A 36 7.77 3.40 1.89
N GLY A 37 8.94 3.18 1.30
CA GLY A 37 9.09 2.52 0.00
C GLY A 37 8.50 1.11 0.00
N ALA A 38 8.82 0.31 1.02
CA ALA A 38 8.30 -1.06 1.15
C ALA A 38 6.77 -1.08 1.32
N LYS A 39 6.21 -0.19 2.15
CA LYS A 39 4.76 -0.05 2.36
C LYS A 39 4.03 0.35 1.08
N ILE A 40 4.55 1.31 0.32
CA ILE A 40 3.95 1.76 -0.95
C ILE A 40 4.02 0.63 -1.99
N ALA A 41 5.15 -0.04 -2.12
CA ALA A 41 5.30 -1.17 -3.02
C ALA A 41 4.31 -2.30 -2.67
N LEU A 42 4.17 -2.63 -1.39
CA LEU A 42 3.17 -3.59 -0.90
C LEU A 42 1.75 -3.16 -1.23
N LEU A 43 1.40 -1.89 -0.99
CA LEU A 43 0.07 -1.38 -1.30
C LEU A 43 -0.25 -1.51 -2.79
N ALA A 44 0.70 -1.18 -3.68
CA ALA A 44 0.54 -1.35 -5.12
C ALA A 44 0.31 -2.82 -5.51
N ARG A 45 1.05 -3.76 -4.90
CA ARG A 45 0.83 -5.19 -5.12
C ARG A 45 -0.54 -5.65 -4.61
N LEU A 46 -0.94 -5.20 -3.43
CA LEU A 46 -2.22 -5.57 -2.81
C LEU A 46 -3.42 -4.91 -3.47
N GLN A 47 -3.25 -3.76 -4.14
CA GLN A 47 -4.30 -3.13 -4.93
C GLN A 47 -4.61 -3.90 -6.22
N SER A 48 -3.66 -4.66 -6.76
CA SER A 48 -3.85 -5.34 -8.06
C SER A 48 -5.11 -6.23 -8.09
N ARG A 49 -6.05 -5.97 -9.00
CA ARG A 49 -7.34 -6.69 -9.11
C ARG A 49 -8.28 -6.53 -7.90
N LEU A 50 -8.04 -5.56 -7.03
CA LEU A 50 -8.96 -5.17 -5.95
C LEU A 50 -9.81 -3.98 -6.43
N HIS A 51 -11.11 -4.19 -6.64
CA HIS A 51 -12.03 -3.16 -7.15
C HIS A 51 -12.90 -2.51 -6.05
N HIS A 52 -12.54 -2.70 -4.78
CA HIS A 52 -13.32 -2.17 -3.65
C HIS A 52 -12.54 -1.08 -2.89
N PRO A 53 -12.90 0.21 -3.02
CA PRO A 53 -12.13 1.32 -2.48
C PRO A 53 -12.00 1.27 -0.95
N ASP A 54 -13.08 1.00 -0.23
CA ASP A 54 -13.03 0.90 1.24
C ASP A 54 -12.12 -0.24 1.74
N ARG A 55 -12.11 -1.37 1.01
CA ARG A 55 -11.24 -2.49 1.33
C ARG A 55 -9.78 -2.10 1.10
N LEU A 56 -9.50 -1.33 0.03
CA LEU A 56 -8.16 -0.79 -0.22
C LEU A 56 -7.75 0.21 0.86
N GLU A 57 -8.65 1.11 1.27
CA GLU A 57 -8.40 2.07 2.36
C GLU A 57 -8.06 1.33 3.66
N LEU A 58 -8.81 0.28 4.00
CA LEU A 58 -8.57 -0.50 5.21
C LEU A 58 -7.21 -1.22 5.15
N ILE A 59 -6.85 -1.78 3.99
CA ILE A 59 -5.51 -2.36 3.76
C ILE A 59 -4.43 -1.28 3.95
N ALA A 60 -4.57 -0.12 3.32
CA ALA A 60 -3.59 0.96 3.40
C ALA A 60 -3.39 1.45 4.83
N ARG A 61 -4.47 1.68 5.58
CA ARG A 61 -4.42 2.08 6.99
C ARG A 61 -3.72 1.05 7.88
N ARG A 62 -3.89 -0.24 7.59
CA ARG A 62 -3.24 -1.30 8.37
C ARG A 62 -1.77 -1.51 7.97
N LEU A 63 -1.45 -1.41 6.67
CA LEU A 63 -0.06 -1.40 6.19
C LEU A 63 0.73 -0.21 6.76
N HIS A 64 0.10 0.95 6.92
CA HIS A 64 0.75 2.11 7.50
C HIS A 64 1.31 1.84 8.91
N ARG A 65 0.68 0.92 9.66
CA ARG A 65 1.11 0.51 11.01
C ARG A 65 2.17 -0.60 11.03
N PHE A 66 2.57 -1.14 9.88
CA PHE A 66 3.63 -2.13 9.85
C PHE A 66 4.96 -1.50 10.28
N SER A 67 5.81 -2.24 10.97
CA SER A 67 7.21 -1.84 11.12
C SER A 67 7.97 -1.94 9.78
N ARG A 68 9.18 -1.38 9.73
CA ARG A 68 10.13 -1.59 8.63
C ARG A 68 10.32 -3.08 8.32
N GLU A 69 10.52 -3.90 9.34
CA GLU A 69 10.78 -5.34 9.20
C GLU A 69 9.56 -6.08 8.66
N GLU A 70 8.36 -5.75 9.15
CA GLU A 70 7.12 -6.35 8.65
C GLU A 70 6.87 -5.99 7.19
N ALA A 71 7.08 -4.71 6.83
CA ALA A 71 6.94 -4.25 5.45
C ALA A 71 7.95 -4.92 4.52
N ALA A 72 9.22 -4.98 4.91
CA ALA A 72 10.27 -5.65 4.13
C ALA A 72 10.01 -7.16 3.99
N TYR A 73 9.63 -7.84 5.08
CA TYR A 73 9.31 -9.26 5.08
C TYR A 73 8.16 -9.58 4.12
N TRP A 74 7.03 -8.87 4.24
CA TRP A 74 5.88 -9.11 3.37
C TRP A 74 6.15 -8.71 1.92
N LEU A 75 6.95 -7.67 1.68
CA LEU A 75 7.37 -7.31 0.33
C LEU A 75 8.18 -8.44 -0.31
N GLY A 76 9.19 -8.96 0.39
CA GLY A 76 9.97 -10.11 -0.06
C GLY A 76 9.08 -11.35 -0.27
N ARG A 77 8.15 -11.61 0.66
CA ARG A 77 7.23 -12.75 0.58
C ARG A 77 6.29 -12.72 -0.64
N THR A 78 6.00 -11.52 -1.16
CA THR A 78 5.12 -11.31 -2.31
C THR A 78 5.86 -11.11 -3.64
N THR A 79 7.20 -11.17 -3.62
CA THR A 79 8.05 -10.92 -4.81
C THR A 79 9.05 -12.03 -5.10
N HIS A 80 9.69 -12.65 -4.09
CA HIS A 80 10.87 -13.50 -4.30
C HIS A 80 10.60 -15.01 -4.48
N PHE A 81 9.38 -15.52 -4.23
CA PHE A 81 9.13 -16.97 -4.07
C PHE A 81 8.44 -17.64 -5.27
N GLY A 82 8.42 -17.00 -6.44
CA GLY A 82 7.77 -17.51 -7.65
C GLY A 82 6.28 -17.18 -7.74
N ARG A 83 5.70 -17.34 -8.95
CA ARG A 83 4.39 -16.77 -9.31
C ARG A 83 3.25 -17.22 -8.37
N ASP A 84 3.13 -18.51 -8.13
CA ASP A 84 2.00 -19.06 -7.36
C ASP A 84 2.14 -18.77 -5.86
N ALA A 85 3.34 -18.94 -5.30
CA ALA A 85 3.61 -18.62 -3.91
C ALA A 85 3.41 -17.13 -3.62
N ASN A 86 3.86 -16.25 -4.52
CA ASN A 86 3.63 -14.81 -4.41
C ASN A 86 2.14 -14.47 -4.48
N ARG A 87 1.38 -15.11 -5.38
CA ARG A 87 -0.07 -14.93 -5.50
C ARG A 87 -0.80 -15.36 -4.23
N TRP A 88 -0.40 -16.50 -3.65
CA TRP A 88 -0.97 -16.99 -2.39
C TRP A 88 -0.65 -16.05 -1.23
N ALA A 89 0.58 -15.56 -1.13
CA ALA A 89 0.95 -14.57 -0.13
C ALA A 89 0.13 -13.27 -0.25
N ILE A 90 -0.05 -12.75 -1.47
CA ILE A 90 -0.91 -11.58 -1.73
C ILE A 90 -2.35 -11.84 -1.29
N SER A 91 -2.91 -13.00 -1.64
CA SER A 91 -4.28 -13.36 -1.27
C SER A 91 -4.43 -13.49 0.26
N GLY A 92 -3.52 -14.21 0.92
CA GLY A 92 -3.53 -14.39 2.37
C GLY A 92 -3.38 -13.07 3.11
N LEU A 93 -2.47 -12.20 2.67
CA LEU A 93 -2.27 -10.89 3.26
C LEU A 93 -3.51 -9.99 3.13
N ARG A 94 -4.21 -10.02 1.99
CA ARG A 94 -5.50 -9.31 1.83
C ARG A 94 -6.56 -9.79 2.82
N VAL A 95 -6.63 -11.10 3.04
CA VAL A 95 -7.57 -11.69 4.00
C VAL A 95 -7.23 -11.26 5.42
N MET A 96 -5.97 -11.34 5.81
CA MET A 96 -5.49 -10.89 7.12
C MET A 96 -5.80 -9.41 7.37
N LEU A 97 -5.55 -8.57 6.37
CA LEU A 97 -5.69 -7.12 6.50
C LEU A 97 -7.12 -6.62 6.33
N ALA A 98 -7.98 -7.25 5.56
CA ALA A 98 -9.31 -6.70 5.28
C ALA A 98 -10.42 -7.74 5.07
N GLY A 99 -10.24 -8.95 5.59
CA GLY A 99 -11.21 -10.03 5.47
C GLY A 99 -11.25 -10.66 4.08
N GLY A 100 -12.02 -11.75 3.93
CA GLY A 100 -12.09 -12.54 2.69
C GLY A 100 -13.02 -11.97 1.61
N SER A 101 -14.14 -11.38 2.02
CA SER A 101 -15.19 -10.91 1.10
C SER A 101 -15.06 -9.43 0.77
N ASN A 102 -15.35 -9.06 -0.47
CA ASN A 102 -15.47 -7.66 -0.87
C ASN A 102 -16.74 -6.99 -0.34
N GLN A 103 -17.77 -7.75 0.05
CA GLN A 103 -19.08 -7.20 0.48
C GLN A 103 -19.29 -7.28 2.00
N ASP A 104 -18.21 -7.44 2.76
CA ASP A 104 -18.31 -7.55 4.20
C ASP A 104 -18.59 -6.17 4.82
N LYS A 105 -19.80 -5.99 5.37
CA LYS A 105 -20.19 -4.79 6.13
C LYS A 105 -19.26 -4.51 7.32
N GLY A 106 -18.48 -5.49 7.75
CA GLY A 106 -17.40 -5.33 8.72
C GLY A 106 -16.30 -4.37 8.27
N ILE A 107 -16.02 -4.25 6.97
CA ILE A 107 -15.02 -3.32 6.42
C ILE A 107 -15.38 -1.88 6.78
N GLU A 108 -16.62 -1.46 6.50
CA GLU A 108 -17.10 -0.11 6.82
C GLU A 108 -17.06 0.17 8.34
N ARG A 109 -17.45 -0.81 9.16
CA ARG A 109 -17.40 -0.67 10.63
C ARG A 109 -15.95 -0.51 11.13
N GLN A 110 -15.01 -1.24 10.55
CA GLN A 110 -13.60 -1.13 10.90
C GLN A 110 -13.02 0.21 10.45
N LEU A 111 -13.36 0.68 9.25
CA LEU A 111 -12.93 1.99 8.78
C LEU A 111 -13.47 3.13 9.65
N LYS A 112 -14.74 3.07 10.06
CA LYS A 112 -15.33 4.07 10.97
C LYS A 112 -14.61 4.17 12.32
N ARG A 113 -13.90 3.12 12.76
CA ARG A 113 -13.09 3.14 13.99
C ARG A 113 -11.68 3.71 13.80
N LEU A 114 -11.21 3.80 12.55
CA LEU A 114 -9.87 4.25 12.18
C LEU A 114 -9.87 5.65 11.55
N ARG A 115 -11.05 6.24 11.38
CA ARG A 115 -11.28 7.64 10.97
C ARG A 115 -11.58 8.45 12.21
#